data_AF-A0A7S3K2Y8-F1
#
_entry.id   AF-A0A7S3K2Y8-F1
#
_cell.length_a   1.000
_cell.length_b   1.000
_cell.length_c   1.000
_cell.angle_alpha   90.00
_cell.angle_beta   90.00
_cell.angle_gamma   90.00
#
_symmetry.space_group_name_H-M   'P 1'
#
loop_
_entity.id
_entity.type
_entity.pdbx_description
1 polymer ?
#
loop_
_entity_poly.entity_id
_entity_poly.type
_entity_poly.pdbx_seq_one_letter_code
_entity_poly.pdbx_strand_id
1 'polypeptide(L)'
;CVLASGSEDNTVIIWDAKNRCYDKIRILSGHSDRVSALAHSPDGCVLASVSLDKTVIIWDAKNRSYDKIRTLTGHSNSVLALAYSPDGCVLASGSGDKTVIIWDAKNRSYDKIRTLTGHSDSVLVLAYSPDGYVLASGSLDKTVIIR
;
A
#
# COMPACT_ATOMS: atom_id res chain seq x y z
N CYS A 1 -13.99 -9.48 -11.03
CA CYS A 1 -13.52 -8.98 -9.73
C CYS A 1 -12.24 -9.74 -9.39
N VAL A 2 -11.22 -9.08 -8.86
CA VAL A 2 -10.00 -9.74 -8.36
C VAL A 2 -9.81 -9.31 -6.92
N LEU A 3 -9.38 -10.24 -6.08
CA LEU A 3 -9.00 -9.99 -4.69
C LEU A 3 -7.49 -10.24 -4.53
N ALA A 4 -6.85 -9.48 -3.65
CA ALA A 4 -5.47 -9.72 -3.24
C ALA A 4 -5.42 -9.94 -1.72
N SER A 5 -4.55 -10.84 -1.26
CA SER A 5 -4.29 -11.07 0.16
C SER A 5 -2.79 -11.16 0.43
N GLY A 6 -2.32 -10.54 1.51
CA GLY A 6 -0.94 -10.64 1.99
C GLY A 6 -0.83 -11.66 3.12
N SER A 7 0.35 -12.25 3.30
CA SER A 7 0.59 -13.33 4.27
C SER A 7 1.91 -13.13 5.03
N GLU A 8 2.06 -13.84 6.15
CA GLU A 8 3.30 -13.93 6.92
C GLU A 8 4.39 -14.73 6.19
N ASP A 9 4.03 -15.47 5.14
CA ASP A 9 4.98 -16.17 4.26
C ASP A 9 5.66 -15.25 3.22
N ASN A 10 5.52 -13.94 3.38
CA ASN A 10 6.09 -12.88 2.54
C ASN A 10 5.46 -12.79 1.13
N THR A 11 4.39 -13.53 0.84
CA THR A 11 3.75 -13.53 -0.47
C THR A 11 2.45 -12.73 -0.50
N VAL A 12 2.09 -12.32 -1.72
CA VAL A 12 0.75 -11.83 -2.04
C VAL A 12 0.06 -12.87 -2.92
N ILE A 13 -1.16 -13.24 -2.58
CA ILE A 13 -1.97 -14.16 -3.39
C ILE A 13 -3.06 -13.37 -4.10
N ILE A 14 -3.23 -13.64 -5.40
CA ILE A 14 -4.28 -13.08 -6.24
C ILE A 14 -5.35 -14.14 -6.48
N TRP A 15 -6.61 -13.76 -6.29
CA TRP A 15 -7.78 -14.64 -6.38
C TRP A 15 -8.78 -14.15 -7.43
N ASP A 16 -9.34 -15.05 -8.24
CA ASP A 16 -10.49 -14.73 -9.08
C ASP A 16 -11.74 -14.71 -8.21
N ALA A 17 -12.27 -13.52 -7.96
CA ALA A 17 -13.51 -13.35 -7.20
C ALA A 17 -14.74 -13.28 -8.13
N LYS A 18 -14.60 -13.54 -9.43
CA LYS A 18 -15.77 -13.68 -10.32
C LYS A 18 -16.71 -14.76 -9.78
N ASN A 19 -18.01 -14.50 -9.84
CA ASN A 19 -19.04 -15.46 -9.41
C ASN A 19 -18.86 -16.01 -7.98
N ARG A 20 -18.10 -15.31 -7.11
CA ARG A 20 -17.82 -15.71 -5.72
C ARG A 20 -17.12 -17.07 -5.57
N CYS A 21 -16.33 -17.51 -6.57
CA CYS A 21 -15.59 -18.78 -6.49
C CYS A 21 -14.21 -18.67 -5.80
N TYR A 22 -13.59 -17.48 -5.77
CA TYR A 22 -12.32 -17.19 -5.07
C TYR A 22 -11.18 -18.16 -5.42
N ASP A 23 -11.03 -18.48 -6.70
CA ASP A 23 -9.97 -19.37 -7.17
C ASP A 23 -8.60 -18.69 -7.12
N LYS A 24 -7.58 -19.36 -6.59
CA LYS A 24 -6.21 -18.84 -6.60
C LYS A 24 -5.69 -18.77 -8.04
N ILE A 25 -5.32 -17.57 -8.51
CA ILE A 25 -4.77 -17.36 -9.86
C ILE A 25 -3.25 -17.27 -9.83
N ARG A 26 -2.68 -16.58 -8.83
CA ARG A 26 -1.25 -16.24 -8.83
C ARG A 26 -0.72 -16.03 -7.41
N ILE A 27 0.58 -16.32 -7.23
CA ILE A 27 1.37 -15.98 -6.05
C ILE A 27 2.43 -14.99 -6.50
N LEU A 28 2.51 -13.84 -5.82
CA LEU A 28 3.51 -12.81 -6.05
C LEU A 28 4.55 -12.89 -4.95
N SER A 29 5.79 -13.11 -5.35
CA SER A 29 6.95 -13.16 -4.46
C SER A 29 7.84 -11.95 -4.74
N GLY A 30 8.35 -11.33 -3.67
CA GLY A 30 9.22 -10.17 -3.81
C GLY A 30 9.53 -9.45 -2.51
N HIS A 31 8.65 -9.55 -1.51
CA HIS A 31 8.94 -9.13 -0.15
C HIS A 31 9.83 -10.16 0.55
N SER A 32 10.66 -9.69 1.49
CA SER A 32 11.53 -10.55 2.32
C SER A 32 11.00 -10.76 3.74
N ASP A 33 9.86 -10.17 4.06
CA ASP A 33 9.16 -10.28 5.35
C ASP A 33 7.64 -10.14 5.14
N ARG A 34 6.85 -10.35 6.19
CA ARG A 34 5.39 -10.37 6.18
C ARG A 34 4.79 -9.20 5.43
N VAL A 35 3.86 -9.49 4.53
CA VAL A 35 3.04 -8.47 3.86
C VAL A 35 1.97 -7.97 4.84
N SER A 36 2.01 -6.68 5.16
CA SER A 36 1.19 -6.07 6.21
C SER A 36 -0.10 -5.41 5.67
N ALA A 37 -0.07 -4.84 4.47
CA ALA A 37 -1.24 -4.27 3.82
C ALA A 37 -1.13 -4.26 2.29
N LEU A 38 -2.28 -4.08 1.65
CA LEU A 38 -2.45 -4.07 0.20
C LEU A 38 -3.42 -2.96 -0.19
N ALA A 39 -3.21 -2.33 -1.34
CA ALA A 39 -4.14 -1.38 -1.91
C ALA A 39 -4.13 -1.47 -3.44
N HIS A 40 -5.31 -1.61 -4.04
CA HIS A 40 -5.48 -1.40 -5.48
C HIS A 40 -5.55 0.09 -5.77
N SER A 41 -4.97 0.52 -6.89
CA SER A 41 -5.26 1.84 -7.44
C SER A 41 -6.75 1.94 -7.81
N PRO A 42 -7.36 3.13 -7.79
CA PRO A 42 -8.78 3.30 -8.11
C PRO A 42 -9.16 2.82 -9.52
N ASP A 43 -8.23 2.91 -10.48
CA ASP A 43 -8.41 2.38 -11.84
C ASP A 43 -8.22 0.86 -11.95
N GLY A 44 -7.84 0.19 -10.85
CA GLY A 44 -7.58 -1.24 -10.77
C GLY A 44 -6.34 -1.72 -11.55
N CYS A 45 -5.57 -0.81 -12.14
CA CYS A 45 -4.46 -1.15 -13.03
C CYS A 45 -3.13 -1.35 -12.30
N VAL A 46 -3.08 -1.01 -11.01
CA VAL A 46 -1.93 -1.25 -10.14
C VAL A 46 -2.40 -1.89 -8.83
N LEU A 47 -1.57 -2.77 -8.30
CA LEU A 47 -1.65 -3.23 -6.92
C LEU A 47 -0.38 -2.77 -6.21
N ALA A 48 -0.52 -2.24 -5.01
CA ALA A 48 0.60 -1.92 -4.15
C ALA A 48 0.53 -2.78 -2.88
N SER A 49 1.68 -3.28 -2.43
CA SER A 49 1.83 -4.08 -1.20
C SER A 49 2.89 -3.46 -0.30
N VAL A 50 2.70 -3.55 1.01
CA VAL A 50 3.66 -3.10 2.02
C VAL A 50 4.06 -4.24 2.95
N SER A 51 5.26 -4.17 3.52
CA SER A 51 5.80 -5.24 4.33
C SER A 51 6.62 -4.74 5.53
N LEU A 52 6.81 -5.65 6.48
CA LEU A 52 7.75 -5.47 7.58
C LEU A 52 9.21 -5.33 7.11
N ASP A 53 9.53 -5.72 5.87
CA ASP A 53 10.82 -5.53 5.21
C ASP A 53 11.14 -4.05 4.87
N LYS A 54 10.27 -3.13 5.31
CA LYS A 54 10.41 -1.67 5.18
C LYS A 54 10.17 -1.15 3.78
N THR A 55 9.64 -1.98 2.88
CA THR A 55 9.41 -1.61 1.48
C THR A 55 7.94 -1.55 1.10
N VAL A 56 7.68 -0.83 0.01
CA VAL A 56 6.44 -0.92 -0.76
C VAL A 56 6.78 -1.58 -2.10
N ILE A 57 6.02 -2.55 -2.57
CA ILE A 57 6.16 -3.09 -3.93
C ILE A 57 4.94 -2.71 -4.76
N ILE A 58 5.22 -2.23 -5.97
CA ILE A 58 4.22 -1.86 -6.98
C ILE A 58 4.16 -2.97 -8.03
N TRP A 59 2.97 -3.48 -8.29
CA TRP A 59 2.68 -4.58 -9.23
C TRP A 59 1.78 -4.10 -10.36
N ASP A 60 2.08 -4.48 -11.60
CA ASP A 60 1.25 -4.16 -12.76
C ASP A 60 0.01 -5.04 -12.80
N ALA A 61 -1.13 -4.55 -12.34
CA ALA A 61 -2.37 -5.32 -12.39
C ALA A 61 -3.03 -5.26 -13.78
N LYS A 62 -2.49 -4.44 -14.71
CA LYS A 62 -3.01 -4.34 -16.08
C LYS A 62 -2.98 -5.70 -16.75
N ASN A 63 -4.08 -6.06 -17.40
CA ASN A 63 -4.26 -7.36 -18.06
C ASN A 63 -3.99 -8.58 -17.16
N ARG A 64 -4.07 -8.42 -15.82
CA ARG A 64 -3.84 -9.49 -14.83
C ARG A 64 -2.41 -10.08 -14.85
N SER A 65 -1.38 -9.33 -15.26
CA SER A 65 0.00 -9.86 -15.27
C SER A 65 0.62 -9.94 -13.87
N TYR A 66 0.41 -8.89 -13.06
CA TYR A 66 0.98 -8.70 -11.72
C TYR A 66 2.50 -8.75 -11.68
N ASP A 67 3.14 -8.27 -12.73
CA ASP A 67 4.60 -8.16 -12.76
C ASP A 67 5.07 -7.05 -11.82
N LYS A 68 6.19 -7.28 -11.14
CA LYS A 68 6.79 -6.27 -10.26
C LYS A 68 7.30 -5.10 -11.10
N ILE A 69 6.73 -3.92 -10.90
CA ILE A 69 7.14 -2.67 -11.56
C ILE A 69 8.31 -2.03 -10.79
N ARG A 70 8.16 -1.90 -9.47
CA ARG A 70 9.09 -1.14 -8.64
C ARG A 70 9.06 -1.59 -7.17
N THR A 71 10.19 -1.44 -6.49
CA THR A 71 10.26 -1.44 -5.02
C THR A 71 10.56 -0.02 -4.55
N LEU A 72 9.71 0.52 -3.69
CA LEU A 72 9.89 1.83 -3.06
C LEU A 72 10.56 1.64 -1.71
N THR A 73 11.62 2.42 -1.48
CA THR A 73 12.38 2.46 -0.24
C THR A 73 12.38 3.89 0.31
N GLY A 74 12.43 4.02 1.63
CA GLY A 74 12.44 5.33 2.28
C GLY A 74 12.03 5.28 3.75
N HIS A 75 11.19 4.31 4.12
CA HIS A 75 10.91 4.03 5.52
C HIS A 75 12.11 3.35 6.20
N SER A 76 12.36 3.71 7.46
CA SER A 76 13.46 3.14 8.25
C SER A 76 13.03 1.94 9.11
N ASN A 77 11.72 1.69 9.17
CA ASN A 77 11.10 0.60 9.90
C ASN A 77 9.94 -0.01 9.10
N SER A 78 9.32 -1.06 9.64
CA SER A 78 8.21 -1.80 9.00
C SER A 78 7.15 -0.87 8.45
N VAL A 79 6.70 -1.12 7.22
CA VAL A 79 5.56 -0.41 6.64
C VAL A 79 4.30 -1.19 6.99
N LEU A 80 3.28 -0.52 7.49
CA LEU A 80 2.13 -1.14 8.15
C LEU A 80 0.80 -0.76 7.50
N ALA A 81 0.75 0.42 6.86
CA ALA A 81 -0.45 0.96 6.27
C ALA A 81 -0.21 1.46 4.85
N LEU A 82 -1.24 1.40 4.02
CA LEU A 82 -1.20 1.84 2.64
C LEU A 82 -2.57 2.35 2.20
N ALA A 83 -2.63 3.49 1.52
CA ALA A 83 -3.87 4.01 0.95
C ALA A 83 -3.59 4.82 -0.33
N TYR A 84 -4.36 4.56 -1.39
CA TYR A 84 -4.41 5.43 -2.57
C TYR A 84 -5.37 6.60 -2.32
N SER A 85 -5.05 7.77 -2.88
CA SER A 85 -6.04 8.81 -3.07
C SER A 85 -7.14 8.35 -4.03
N PRO A 86 -8.38 8.83 -3.92
CA PRO A 86 -9.48 8.43 -4.80
C PRO A 86 -9.25 8.73 -6.28
N ASP A 87 -8.47 9.76 -6.59
CA ASP A 87 -8.07 10.10 -7.96
C ASP A 87 -6.90 9.24 -8.48
N GLY A 88 -6.27 8.43 -7.62
CA GLY A 88 -5.13 7.57 -7.95
C GLY A 88 -3.82 8.30 -8.19
N CYS A 89 -3.75 9.62 -7.99
CA CYS A 89 -2.55 10.42 -8.22
C CYS A 89 -1.51 10.27 -7.10
N VAL A 90 -1.93 9.82 -5.92
CA VAL A 90 -1.08 9.75 -4.73
C VAL A 90 -1.25 8.41 -4.04
N LEU A 91 -0.13 7.87 -3.55
CA LEU A 91 -0.11 6.72 -2.64
C LEU A 91 0.50 7.16 -1.32
N ALA A 92 -0.14 6.84 -0.20
CA ALA A 92 0.39 7.09 1.14
C ALA A 92 0.78 5.77 1.82
N SER A 93 1.96 5.72 2.43
CA SER A 93 2.41 4.59 3.25
C SER A 93 2.72 5.02 4.68
N GLY A 94 2.23 4.26 5.66
CA GLY A 94 2.43 4.52 7.09
C GLY A 94 3.31 3.44 7.70
N SER A 95 4.18 3.81 8.64
CA SER A 95 5.24 2.92 9.15
C SER A 95 5.43 2.97 10.67
N GLY A 96 6.06 1.93 11.19
CA GLY A 96 6.64 1.87 12.53
C GLY A 96 7.80 2.86 12.76
N ASP A 97 8.24 3.59 11.74
CA ASP A 97 9.16 4.72 11.90
C ASP A 97 8.44 6.03 12.27
N LYS A 98 7.13 5.94 12.56
CA LYS A 98 6.26 7.03 13.03
C LYS A 98 5.97 8.08 11.96
N THR A 99 6.30 7.78 10.71
CA THR A 99 6.07 8.68 9.58
C THR A 99 5.04 8.13 8.61
N VAL A 100 4.50 9.05 7.81
CA VAL A 100 3.76 8.71 6.58
C VAL A 100 4.56 9.25 5.40
N ILE A 101 4.82 8.42 4.39
CA ILE A 101 5.42 8.88 3.14
C ILE A 101 4.33 9.00 2.07
N ILE A 102 4.39 10.12 1.34
CA ILE A 102 3.53 10.42 0.20
C ILE A 102 4.33 10.19 -1.08
N TRP A 103 3.82 9.34 -1.95
CA TRP A 103 4.42 8.94 -3.21
C TRP A 103 3.60 9.49 -4.38
N ASP A 104 4.28 9.98 -5.41
CA ASP A 104 3.66 10.43 -6.66
C ASP A 104 3.23 9.22 -7.49
N ALA A 105 1.96 8.84 -7.43
CA ALA A 105 1.46 7.75 -8.26
C ALA A 105 1.11 8.21 -9.68
N LYS A 106 1.12 9.53 -9.95
CA LYS A 106 0.83 10.08 -11.27
C LYS A 106 1.81 9.51 -12.29
N ASN A 107 1.29 9.06 -13.43
CA ASN A 107 2.08 8.43 -14.49
C ASN A 107 2.95 7.25 -14.02
N ARG A 108 2.64 6.64 -12.87
CA ARG A 108 3.37 5.50 -12.28
C ARG A 108 4.85 5.79 -11.94
N SER A 109 5.22 7.03 -11.60
CA SER A 109 6.61 7.38 -11.21
C SER A 109 6.98 6.81 -9.83
N TYR A 110 6.07 6.96 -8.86
CA TYR A 110 6.22 6.62 -7.44
C TYR A 110 7.42 7.30 -6.78
N ASP A 111 7.75 8.51 -7.22
CA ASP A 111 8.78 9.31 -6.56
C ASP A 111 8.27 9.84 -5.22
N LYS A 112 9.17 9.92 -4.23
CA LYS A 112 8.81 10.44 -2.91
C LYS A 112 8.54 11.95 -2.98
N ILE A 113 7.31 12.36 -2.70
CA ILE A 113 6.90 13.77 -2.64
C ILE A 113 7.29 14.37 -1.29
N ARG A 114 6.89 13.71 -0.20
CA ARG A 114 7.02 14.24 1.17
C ARG A 114 7.02 13.13 2.21
N THR A 115 7.73 13.36 3.31
CA THR A 115 7.58 12.60 4.55
C THR A 115 6.84 13.47 5.57
N LEU A 116 5.75 12.94 6.10
CA LEU A 116 4.91 13.58 7.11
C LEU A 116 5.29 13.05 8.48
N THR A 117 5.58 13.96 9.40
CA THR A 117 5.96 13.68 10.79
C THR A 117 4.92 14.25 11.75
N GLY A 118 4.82 13.69 12.96
CA GLY A 118 3.94 14.20 14.01
C GLY A 118 3.45 13.13 14.98
N HIS A 119 3.30 11.89 14.51
CA HIS A 119 3.03 10.76 15.38
C HIS A 119 4.26 10.45 16.25
N SER A 120 4.02 10.03 17.50
CA SER A 120 5.07 9.60 18.43
C SER A 120 5.24 8.08 18.50
N ASP A 121 4.41 7.33 17.77
CA ASP A 121 4.46 5.88 17.63
C ASP A 121 4.04 5.45 16.20
N SER A 122 3.99 4.13 15.97
CA SER A 122 3.78 3.48 14.68
C SER A 122 2.45 3.89 14.04
N VAL A 123 2.49 4.26 12.76
CA VAL A 123 1.29 4.55 11.97
C VAL A 123 0.71 3.25 11.46
N LEU A 124 -0.48 2.89 11.93
CA LEU A 124 -1.11 1.59 11.68
C LEU A 124 -2.16 1.60 10.58
N VAL A 125 -2.77 2.76 10.31
CA VAL A 125 -3.86 2.87 9.34
C VAL A 125 -3.82 4.22 8.65
N LEU A 126 -4.21 4.21 7.37
CA LEU A 126 -4.35 5.39 6.52
C LEU A 126 -5.68 5.33 5.80
N ALA A 127 -6.33 6.48 5.66
CA ALA A 127 -7.54 6.60 4.86
C ALA A 127 -7.61 7.98 4.21
N TYR A 128 -7.86 8.01 2.90
CA TYR A 128 -8.25 9.24 2.23
C TYR A 128 -9.75 9.46 2.38
N SER A 129 -10.11 10.72 2.56
CA SER A 129 -11.47 11.23 2.33
C SER A 129 -11.93 10.93 0.89
N PRO A 130 -13.24 10.78 0.64
CA PRO A 130 -13.76 10.49 -0.70
C PRO A 130 -13.45 11.57 -1.75
N ASP A 131 -13.26 12.83 -1.34
CA ASP A 131 -12.86 13.92 -2.23
C ASP A 131 -11.34 13.96 -2.49
N GLY A 132 -10.56 13.19 -1.73
CA GLY A 132 -9.11 13.06 -1.86
C GLY A 132 -8.29 14.19 -1.26
N TYR A 133 -8.93 15.22 -0.68
CA TYR A 133 -8.22 16.39 -0.15
C TYR A 133 -7.66 16.16 1.25
N VAL A 134 -8.23 15.21 1.98
CA VAL A 134 -7.87 14.94 3.37
C VAL A 134 -7.33 13.52 3.50
N LEU A 135 -6.19 13.37 4.17
CA LEU A 135 -5.60 12.11 4.61
C LEU A 135 -5.67 12.00 6.14
N ALA A 136 -6.32 10.94 6.63
CA ALA A 136 -6.29 10.57 8.04
C ALA A 136 -5.23 9.50 8.30
N SER A 137 -4.46 9.66 9.38
CA SER A 137 -3.52 8.66 9.88
C SER A 137 -3.82 8.31 11.34
N GLY A 138 -3.94 7.02 11.63
CA GLY A 138 -4.12 6.49 12.99
C GLY A 138 -2.87 5.78 13.47
N SER A 139 -2.52 5.98 14.74
CA SER A 139 -1.25 5.54 15.33
C SER A 139 -1.41 4.86 16.70
N LEU A 140 -0.40 4.05 17.05
CA LEU A 140 -0.27 3.47 18.40
C LEU A 140 -0.10 4.51 19.52
N ASP A 141 0.21 5.77 19.17
CA ASP A 141 0.25 6.88 20.12
C ASP A 141 -1.13 7.34 20.59
N LYS A 142 -2.20 6.64 20.17
CA LYS A 142 -3.61 6.89 20.53
C LYS A 142 -4.16 8.18 19.91
N THR A 143 -3.53 8.69 18.86
CA THR A 143 -4.00 9.86 18.12
C THR A 143 -4.41 9.53 16.68
N VAL A 144 -5.30 10.36 16.16
CA VAL A 144 -5.57 10.45 14.72
C VAL A 144 -5.11 11.83 14.27
N ILE A 145 -4.29 11.89 13.23
CA ILE A 145 -3.88 13.14 12.60
C ILE A 145 -4.59 13.25 11.25
N ILE A 146 -5.21 14.40 11.02
CA ILE A 146 -5.87 14.76 9.76
C ILE A 146 -4.99 15.79 9.06
N ARG A 147 -4.67 15.57 7.79
CA ARG A 147 -3.88 16.49 6.95
C ARG A 147 -4.50 16.72 5.59
#